data_AF-A0A8T0DM23-F1
#
_entry.id   AF-A0A8T0DM23-F1
#
_cell.length_a   1.000
_cell.length_b   1.000
_cell.length_c   1.000
_cell.angle_alpha   90.00
_cell.angle_beta   90.00
_cell.angle_gamma   90.00
#
_symmetry.space_group_name_H-M   'P 1'
#
loop_
_entity.id
_entity.type
_entity.pdbx_description
1 polymer ?
#
loop_
_entity_poly.entity_id
_entity_poly.type
_entity_poly.pdbx_seq_one_letter_code
_entity_poly.pdbx_strand_id
1 'polypeptide(L)' 'MAVNGRFSRGVEEQTEAFLKGFADVFPLQWLQYFDERELEVLLCGMQPLDVNDWETNTIYENYTASSEEVEWFWQ' A
#
# COMPACT_ATOMS: atom_id res chain seq x y z
N MET A 1 -19.78 9.61 6.79
CA MET A 1 -20.85 8.75 6.22
C MET A 1 -20.67 8.45 4.73
N ALA A 2 -20.35 9.42 3.86
CA ALA A 2 -20.24 9.17 2.42
C ALA A 2 -19.05 8.29 1.97
N VAL A 3 -17.93 8.33 2.71
CA VAL A 3 -16.69 7.60 2.34
C VAL A 3 -16.87 6.09 2.54
N ASN A 4 -17.38 5.66 3.68
CA ASN A 4 -17.60 4.23 3.96
C ASN A 4 -18.56 3.60 2.94
N GLY A 5 -19.68 4.28 2.65
CA GLY A 5 -20.63 3.82 1.64
C GLY A 5 -20.09 3.82 0.20
N ARG A 6 -18.94 4.43 -0.09
CA ARG A 6 -18.26 4.27 -1.38
C ARG A 6 -17.35 3.05 -1.43
N PHE A 7 -16.74 2.68 -0.31
CA PHE A 7 -15.86 1.52 -0.22
C PHE A 7 -16.62 0.19 -0.13
N SER A 8 -17.79 0.19 0.51
CA SER A 8 -18.57 -1.03 0.78
C SER A 8 -19.60 -1.35 -0.31
N ARG A 9 -20.14 -0.31 -0.97
CA ARG A 9 -21.32 -0.47 -1.83
C ARG A 9 -21.05 -1.39 -3.01
N GLY A 10 -21.81 -2.48 -3.07
CA GLY A 10 -21.77 -3.47 -4.16
C GLY A 10 -20.69 -4.54 -4.01
N VAL A 11 -19.88 -4.49 -2.95
CA VAL A 11 -18.82 -5.48 -2.65
C VAL A 11 -18.91 -6.07 -1.23
N GLU A 12 -19.94 -5.70 -0.45
CA GLU A 12 -20.13 -6.14 0.94
C GLU A 12 -20.15 -7.67 1.09
N GLU A 13 -21.00 -8.37 0.33
CA GLU A 13 -21.14 -9.83 0.42
C GLU A 13 -19.84 -10.56 0.05
N GLN A 14 -19.12 -10.06 -0.96
CA GLN A 14 -17.86 -10.63 -1.43
C GLN A 14 -16.75 -10.42 -0.40
N THR A 15 -16.72 -9.24 0.22
CA THR A 15 -15.75 -8.92 1.26
C THR A 15 -15.97 -9.78 2.50
N GLU A 16 -17.23 -9.97 2.91
CA GLU A 16 -17.57 -10.85 4.04
C GLU A 16 -17.20 -12.31 3.75
N ALA A 17 -17.52 -12.82 2.55
CA ALA A 17 -17.15 -14.17 2.14
C ALA A 17 -15.63 -14.39 2.12
N PHE A 18 -14.86 -13.40 1.64
CA PHE A 18 -13.40 -13.43 1.66
C PHE A 18 -12.86 -13.46 3.09
N LEU A 19 -13.31 -12.55 3.96
CA LEU A 19 -12.87 -12.48 5.35
C LEU A 19 -13.19 -13.76 6.13
N LYS A 20 -14.35 -14.38 5.85
CA LYS A 20 -14.72 -15.66 6.44
C LYS A 20 -13.76 -16.78 6.02
N GLY A 21 -13.52 -16.93 4.72
CA GLY A 21 -12.59 -17.95 4.22
C GLY A 21 -11.15 -17.73 4.70
N PHE A 22 -10.73 -16.46 4.80
CA PHE A 22 -9.43 -16.11 5.36
C PHE A 22 -9.34 -16.46 6.86
N ALA A 23 -10.39 -16.16 7.65
CA ALA A 23 -10.47 -16.46 9.08
C ALA A 23 -10.46 -17.97 9.38
N ASP A 24 -11.00 -18.80 8.49
CA ASP A 24 -10.99 -20.26 8.62
C ASP A 24 -9.57 -20.86 8.52
N VAL A 25 -8.65 -20.17 7.85
CA VAL A 25 -7.25 -20.61 7.67
C VAL A 25 -6.31 -19.87 8.63
N PHE A 26 -6.56 -18.58 8.86
CA PHE A 26 -5.69 -17.69 9.63
C PHE A 26 -6.51 -16.81 10.60
N PRO A 27 -6.27 -16.88 11.92
CA PRO A 27 -6.99 -16.06 12.88
C PRO A 27 -6.78 -14.56 12.64
N LEU A 28 -7.84 -13.83 12.30
CA LEU A 28 -7.78 -12.37 12.03
C LEU A 28 -7.23 -11.55 13.19
N GLN A 29 -7.35 -12.04 14.43
CA GLN A 29 -6.74 -11.43 15.62
C GLN A 29 -5.21 -11.27 15.52
N TRP A 30 -4.52 -12.09 14.72
CA TRP A 30 -3.07 -11.93 14.52
C TRP A 30 -2.75 -10.78 13.57
N LEU A 31 -3.70 -10.36 12.75
CA LEU A 31 -3.53 -9.19 11.87
C LEU A 31 -3.59 -7.87 12.65
N GLN A 32 -4.08 -7.86 13.89
CA GLN A 32 -4.21 -6.65 14.70
C GLN A 32 -2.88 -5.97 15.04
N TYR A 33 -1.76 -6.68 14.87
CA TYR A 33 -0.41 -6.17 15.11
C TYR A 33 0.18 -5.44 13.90
N PHE A 34 -0.46 -5.55 12.73
CA PHE A 34 0.03 -4.99 11.48
C PHE A 34 -0.83 -3.81 11.04
N ASP A 35 -0.19 -2.78 10.51
CA ASP A 35 -0.90 -1.78 9.70
C ASP A 35 -1.17 -2.31 8.27
N GLU A 36 -1.85 -1.51 7.44
CA GLU A 36 -2.20 -1.93 6.07
C GLU A 36 -0.98 -2.18 5.18
N ARG A 37 0.14 -1.48 5.41
CA ARG A 37 1.37 -1.61 4.60
C ARG A 37 2.15 -2.84 5.02
N GLU A 38 2.24 -3.10 6.31
CA GLU A 38 2.90 -4.29 6.84
C GLU A 38 2.16 -5.57 6.42
N LEU A 39 0.82 -5.54 6.40
CA LEU A 39 0.02 -6.65 5.90
C LEU A 39 0.26 -6.91 4.40
N GLU A 40 0.37 -5.86 3.60
CA GLU A 40 0.73 -5.98 2.18
C GLU A 40 2.12 -6.62 2.02
N VAL A 41 3.11 -6.14 2.77
CA VAL A 41 4.47 -6.70 2.74
C VAL A 41 4.47 -8.17 3.19
N LEU A 42 3.66 -8.54 4.19
CA LEU A 42 3.54 -9.92 4.65
C LEU A 42 3.00 -10.85 3.56
N LEU A 43 2.02 -10.39 2.78
CA LEU A 43 1.37 -11.19 1.73
C LEU A 43 2.17 -11.23 0.42
N CYS A 44 2.73 -10.09 0.01
CA CYS A 44 3.38 -9.89 -1.28
C CYS A 44 4.90 -10.08 -1.21
N GLY A 45 5.50 -9.98 -0.02
CA GLY A 45 6.94 -9.93 0.18
C GLY A 45 7.54 -8.55 -0.13
N MET A 46 8.81 -8.37 0.22
CA MET A 46 9.57 -7.19 -0.17
C MET A 46 10.33 -7.45 -1.47
N GLN A 47 10.24 -6.51 -2.41
CA GLN A 47 11.08 -6.51 -3.61
C GLN A 47 12.24 -5.51 -3.42
N PRO A 48 13.45 -5.84 -3.92
CA PRO A 48 14.53 -4.87 -3.95
C PRO A 48 14.14 -3.70 -4.86
N LEU A 49 14.24 -2.48 -4.35
CA LEU A 49 13.99 -1.27 -5.11
C LEU A 49 15.31 -0.77 -5.71
N ASP A 50 15.34 -0.59 -7.03
CA ASP A 50 16.44 0.10 -7.68
C ASP A 50 16.21 1.61 -7.62
N VAL A 51 16.93 2.28 -6.71
CA VAL A 51 16.80 3.72 -6.50
C VAL A 51 17.24 4.50 -7.74
N ASN A 52 18.23 4.02 -8.50
CA ASN A 52 18.68 4.70 -9.71
C ASN A 52 17.62 4.65 -10.81
N ASP A 53 16.95 3.49 -10.97
CA ASP A 53 15.83 3.36 -11.89
C ASP A 53 14.67 4.26 -11.46
N TRP A 54 14.36 4.33 -10.16
CA TRP A 54 13.32 5.20 -9.64
C TRP A 54 13.61 6.68 -9.90
N GLU A 55 14.84 7.14 -9.61
CA GLU A 55 15.25 8.53 -9.86
C GLU A 55 15.20 8.86 -11.36
N THR A 56 15.72 7.97 -12.22
CA THR A 56 15.75 8.17 -13.69
C THR A 56 14.35 8.29 -14.29
N ASN A 57 13.35 7.62 -13.71
CA ASN A 57 11.98 7.61 -14.21
C ASN A 57 11.05 8.58 -13.45
N THR A 58 11.57 9.43 -12.57
CA THR A 58 10.77 10.41 -11.83
C THR A 58 10.57 11.69 -12.64
N ILE A 59 9.31 12.14 -12.73
CA ILE A 59 8.93 13.40 -13.39
C ILE A 59 8.63 14.44 -12.32
N TYR A 60 9.24 15.62 -12.46
CA TYR A 60 9.10 16.73 -11.52
C TYR A 60 8.11 17.77 -12.06
N GLU A 61 7.14 18.16 -11.22
CA GLU A 61 6.24 19.29 -11.49
C GLU A 61 6.61 20.46 -10.58
N ASN A 62 6.91 21.63 -11.16
CA ASN A 62 7.40 22.83 -10.47
C ASN A 62 8.77 22.69 -9.77
N TYR A 63 9.47 21.59 -10.01
CA TYR A 63 10.85 21.33 -9.57
C TYR A 63 11.69 20.84 -10.75
N THR A 64 13.01 20.83 -10.58
CA THR A 64 13.96 20.21 -11.50
C THR A 64 14.78 19.17 -10.75
N ALA A 65 15.44 18.26 -11.48
CA ALA A 65 16.34 17.26 -10.87
C ALA A 65 17.47 17.90 -10.03
N SER A 66 17.82 19.15 -10.32
CA SER A 66 18.82 19.96 -9.60
C SER A 66 18.23 20.89 -8.54
N SER A 67 16.95 20.75 -8.20
CA SER A 67 16.36 21.50 -7.07
C SER A 67 16.92 20.94 -5.77
N GLU A 68 17.23 21.81 -4.82
CA GLU A 68 17.83 21.42 -3.52
C GLU A 68 16.97 20.40 -2.77
N GLU A 69 15.64 20.56 -2.82
CA GLU A 69 14.70 19.63 -2.20
C GLU A 69 14.68 18.25 -2.89
N VAL A 70 14.92 18.21 -4.21
CA VAL A 70 14.98 16.97 -4.98
C VAL A 70 16.29 16.24 -4.69
N GLU A 71 17.40 16.97 -4.63
CA GLU A 71 18.70 16.39 -4.24
C GLU A 71 18.65 15.82 -2.82
N TRP A 72 17.98 16.49 -1.87
CA TRP A 72 17.79 15.95 -0.51
C TRP A 72 16.86 14.74 -0.43
N PHE A 73 15.88 14.64 -1.34
CA PHE A 73 14.98 13.49 -1.36
C PHE A 73 15.69 12.20 -1.80
N TRP A 74 16.67 12.31 -2.70
CA TRP A 74 17.42 11.16 -3.24
C TRP A 74 18.74 10.85 -2.50
N GLN A 75 19.19 11.73 -1.60
CA GLN A 75 20.30 11.48 -0.67
C GLN A 75 19.92 10.48 0.43
#